data_AF-A0A7W7WSL8-F1
#
_entry.id   AF-A0A7W7WSL8-F1
#
_cell.length_a   1.000
_cell.length_b   1.000
_cell.length_c   1.000
_cell.angle_alpha   90.00
_cell.angle_beta   90.00
_cell.angle_gamma   90.00
#
_symmetry.space_group_name_H-M   'P 1'
#
loop_
_entity.id
_entity.type
_entity.pdbx_description
1 polymer ?
#
loop_
_entity_poly.entity_id
_entity_poly.type
_entity_poly.pdbx_seq_one_letter_code
_entity_poly.pdbx_strand_id
1 'polypeptide(L)'
;MNIGEVKAAIQAGIEASERSSQLMDEVRGKVCQTHELAEVTAQDSQHDTLTKGLQLLKAVDREITLTQRRLADGTSAADKYLRSL
;
A
#
# COMPACT_ATOMS: atom_id res chain seq x y z
N MET A 1 19.69 -20.25 -15.98
CA MET A 1 19.80 -19.03 -15.18
C MET A 1 21.08 -19.11 -14.37
N ASN A 2 22.03 -18.21 -14.55
CA ASN A 2 23.25 -18.15 -13.75
C ASN A 2 22.99 -17.37 -12.44
N ILE A 3 23.92 -17.46 -11.48
CA ILE A 3 23.76 -16.80 -10.18
C ILE A 3 23.67 -15.27 -10.28
N GLY A 4 24.31 -14.66 -11.29
CA GLY A 4 24.20 -13.23 -11.57
C GLY A 4 22.79 -12.83 -12.05
N GLU A 5 22.18 -13.64 -12.91
CA GLU A 5 20.80 -13.43 -13.38
C GLU A 5 19.79 -13.58 -12.22
N VAL A 6 20.02 -14.52 -11.30
CA VAL A 6 19.22 -14.65 -10.06
C VAL A 6 19.33 -13.39 -9.21
N LYS A 7 20.55 -12.91 -8.95
CA LYS A 7 20.80 -11.70 -8.14
C LYS A 7 20.13 -10.47 -8.75
N ALA A 8 20.27 -10.28 -10.07
CA ALA A 8 19.65 -9.17 -10.78
C ALA A 8 18.12 -9.22 -10.72
N ALA A 9 17.51 -10.40 -10.87
CA ALA A 9 16.06 -10.56 -10.76
C ALA A 9 15.55 -10.24 -9.35
N ILE A 10 16.27 -10.65 -8.30
CA ILE A 10 15.92 -10.32 -6.91
C ILE A 10 16.02 -8.81 -6.65
N GLN A 11 17.09 -8.17 -7.10
CA GLN A 11 17.24 -6.71 -7.01
C GLN A 11 16.11 -5.95 -7.70
N ALA A 12 15.77 -6.35 -8.93
CA ALA A 12 14.65 -5.75 -9.65
C ALA A 12 13.31 -5.93 -8.90
N GLY A 13 13.11 -7.08 -8.25
CA GLY A 13 11.94 -7.34 -7.40
C GLY A 13 11.89 -6.46 -6.15
N ILE A 14 13.03 -6.25 -5.49
CA ILE A 14 13.17 -5.35 -4.34
C ILE A 14 12.81 -3.92 -4.74
N GLU A 15 13.40 -3.40 -5.83
CA GLU A 15 13.12 -2.06 -6.33
C GLU A 15 11.64 -1.88 -6.71
N ALA A 16 11.03 -2.88 -7.36
CA ALA A 16 9.63 -2.84 -7.71
C ALA A 16 8.71 -2.81 -6.46
N SER A 17 9.08 -3.56 -5.42
CA SER A 17 8.37 -3.56 -4.13
C SER A 17 8.48 -2.20 -3.43
N GLU A 18 9.66 -1.57 -3.43
CA GLU A 18 9.87 -0.23 -2.87
C GLU A 18 9.03 0.84 -3.59
N ARG A 19 9.03 0.83 -4.94
CA ARG A 19 8.18 1.72 -5.74
C ARG A 19 6.69 1.49 -5.47
N SER A 20 6.29 0.23 -5.29
CA SER A 20 4.91 -0.11 -4.95
C SER A 20 4.53 0.42 -3.56
N SER A 21 5.45 0.37 -2.59
CA SER A 21 5.22 0.95 -1.26
C SER A 21 5.00 2.47 -1.32
N GLN A 22 5.79 3.18 -2.11
CA GLN A 22 5.63 4.63 -2.32
C GLN A 22 4.27 4.96 -2.96
N LEU A 23 3.87 4.21 -3.99
CA LEU A 23 2.55 4.36 -4.60
C LEU A 23 1.42 4.14 -3.59
N MET A 24 1.57 3.15 -2.70
CA MET A 24 0.59 2.88 -1.64
C MET A 24 0.50 4.03 -0.63
N ASP A 25 1.61 4.70 -0.30
CA ASP A 25 1.60 5.90 0.54
C ASP A 25 0.84 7.06 -0.14
N GLU A 26 1.05 7.26 -1.44
CA GLU A 26 0.31 8.27 -2.20
C GLU A 26 -1.19 7.98 -2.25
N VAL A 27 -1.57 6.72 -2.48
CA VAL A 27 -2.97 6.30 -2.49
C VAL A 27 -3.58 6.50 -1.10
N ARG A 28 -2.85 6.16 -0.04
CA ARG A 28 -3.30 6.38 1.34
C ARG A 28 -3.55 7.85 1.62
N GLY A 29 -2.64 8.73 1.20
CA GLY A 29 -2.81 10.18 1.33
C GLY A 29 -4.10 10.67 0.66
N LYS A 30 -4.41 10.19 -0.54
CA LYS A 30 -5.66 10.52 -1.25
C LYS A 30 -6.90 9.98 -0.53
N VAL A 31 -6.82 8.77 0.02
CA VAL A 31 -7.93 8.16 0.79
C VAL A 31 -8.19 8.95 2.08
N CYS A 32 -7.14 9.34 2.81
CA CYS A 32 -7.26 10.20 4.00
C CYS A 32 -7.90 11.55 3.66
N GLN A 33 -7.41 12.24 2.63
CA GLN A 33 -7.99 13.51 2.17
C GLN A 33 -9.48 13.35 1.79
N THR A 34 -9.82 12.25 1.09
CA THR A 34 -11.21 11.97 0.72
C THR A 34 -12.07 11.70 1.95
N HIS A 35 -11.53 11.00 2.95
CA HIS A 35 -12.22 10.73 4.21
C HIS A 35 -12.49 12.01 4.99
N GLU A 36 -11.50 12.89 5.12
CA GLU A 36 -11.66 14.21 5.78
C GLU A 36 -12.73 15.06 5.09
N LEU A 37 -12.71 15.14 3.75
CA LEU A 37 -13.73 15.85 2.99
C LEU A 37 -15.13 15.23 3.17
N ALA A 38 -15.21 13.90 3.20
CA ALA A 38 -16.46 13.19 3.41
C ALA A 38 -16.99 13.38 4.84
N GLU A 39 -16.14 13.42 5.86
CA GLU A 39 -16.54 13.68 7.25
C GLU A 39 -17.08 15.11 7.43
N VAL A 40 -16.41 16.12 6.84
CA VAL A 40 -16.91 17.50 6.85
C VAL A 40 -18.25 17.61 6.13
N THR A 41 -18.39 16.94 4.98
CA THR A 41 -19.65 16.95 4.21
C THR A 41 -20.78 16.19 4.92
N ALA A 42 -20.46 15.10 5.65
CA ALA A 42 -21.43 14.29 6.38
C ALA A 42 -22.07 15.05 7.55
N GLN A 43 -21.32 15.96 8.20
CA GLN A 43 -21.86 16.80 9.27
C GLN A 43 -23.03 17.66 8.78
N ASP A 44 -23.04 18.02 7.50
CA ASP A 44 -24.08 18.81 6.85
C ASP A 44 -25.20 17.96 6.21
N SER A 45 -25.05 16.63 6.13
CA SER A 45 -26.01 15.75 5.43
C SER A 45 -26.04 14.33 6.02
N GLN A 46 -27.14 13.99 6.71
CA GLN A 46 -27.40 12.65 7.26
C GLN A 46 -27.83 11.61 6.21
N HIS A 47 -27.15 11.55 5.05
CA HIS A 47 -27.50 10.62 3.99
C HIS A 47 -26.81 9.25 4.17
N ASP A 48 -27.58 8.16 4.11
CA ASP A 48 -27.06 6.77 4.19
C ASP A 48 -25.93 6.47 3.20
N THR A 49 -25.95 7.11 2.02
CA THR A 49 -24.91 6.97 0.99
C THR A 49 -23.54 7.47 1.49
N LEU A 50 -23.51 8.54 2.29
CA LEU A 50 -22.28 9.09 2.88
C LEU A 50 -21.67 8.12 3.89
N THR A 51 -22.51 7.54 4.75
CA THR A 51 -22.07 6.51 5.72
C THR A 51 -21.45 5.29 5.02
N LYS A 52 -22.06 4.82 3.92
CA LYS A 52 -21.50 3.73 3.11
C LYS A 52 -20.17 4.12 2.48
N GLY A 53 -20.05 5.34 1.95
CA GLY A 53 -18.80 5.87 1.39
C GLY A 53 -17.67 5.89 2.42
N LEU A 54 -17.94 6.40 3.63
CA LEU A 54 -16.96 6.42 4.73
C LEU A 54 -16.50 5.02 5.14
N GLN A 55 -17.41 4.05 5.17
CA GLN A 55 -17.05 2.65 5.46
C GLN A 55 -16.14 2.05 4.39
N LEU A 56 -16.39 2.35 3.11
CA LEU A 56 -15.53 1.92 2.01
C LEU A 56 -14.13 2.54 2.13
N LEU A 57 -14.03 3.84 2.42
CA LEU A 57 -12.74 4.52 2.62
C LEU A 57 -11.95 3.90 3.78
N LYS A 58 -12.61 3.58 4.89
CA LYS A 58 -11.99 2.86 6.02
C LYS A 58 -11.52 1.45 5.65
N ALA A 59 -12.28 0.74 4.82
CA ALA A 59 -11.86 -0.59 4.33
C ALA A 59 -10.61 -0.48 3.45
N VAL A 60 -10.56 0.52 2.55
CA VAL A 60 -9.41 0.77 1.68
C VAL A 60 -8.15 1.10 2.49
N ASP A 61 -8.22 1.97 3.51
CA ASP A 61 -7.05 2.28 4.36
C ASP A 61 -6.47 1.03 5.06
N ARG A 62 -7.35 0.10 5.50
CA ARG A 62 -6.93 -1.18 6.07
C ARG A 62 -6.21 -2.05 5.04
N GLU A 63 -6.75 -2.19 3.84
CA GLU A 63 -6.15 -2.99 2.77
C GLU A 63 -4.80 -2.42 2.33
N ILE A 64 -4.67 -1.10 2.24
CA ILE A 64 -3.39 -0.44 1.96
C ILE A 64 -2.37 -0.77 3.05
N THR A 65 -2.74 -0.62 4.32
CA THR A 65 -1.86 -0.93 5.46
C THR A 65 -1.39 -2.38 5.44
N LEU A 66 -2.29 -3.33 5.17
CA LEU A 66 -1.95 -4.76 5.06
C LEU A 66 -1.02 -5.03 3.87
N THR A 67 -1.26 -4.38 2.74
CA THR A 67 -0.44 -4.52 1.53
C THR A 67 0.96 -3.97 1.75
N GLN A 68 1.09 -2.80 2.39
CA GLN A 68 2.40 -2.22 2.74
C GLN A 68 3.21 -3.15 3.66
N ARG A 69 2.57 -3.76 4.67
CA ARG A 69 3.24 -4.73 5.55
C ARG A 69 3.77 -5.93 4.76
N ARG A 70 2.94 -6.49 3.87
CA ARG A 70 3.34 -7.63 3.03
C ARG A 70 4.48 -7.28 2.07
N LEU A 71 4.45 -6.09 1.48
CA LEU A 71 5.55 -5.60 0.64
C LEU A 71 6.85 -5.49 1.44
N ALA A 72 6.80 -4.89 2.64
CA ALA A 72 7.97 -4.76 3.51
C ALA A 72 8.54 -6.13 3.93
N ASP A 73 7.69 -7.07 4.35
CA ASP A 73 8.10 -8.42 4.73
C ASP A 73 8.73 -9.17 3.54
N GLY A 74 8.10 -9.07 2.36
CA GLY A 74 8.59 -9.67 1.12
C GLY A 74 9.94 -9.10 0.69
N THR A 75 10.10 -7.77 0.73
CA THR A 75 11.37 -7.09 0.44
C THR A 75 12.46 -7.52 1.41
N SER A 76 12.16 -7.60 2.72
CA SER A 76 13.13 -8.05 3.72
C SER A 76 13.57 -9.50 3.50
N ALA A 77 12.64 -10.39 3.15
CA ALA A 77 12.96 -11.77 2.83
C ALA A 77 13.82 -11.89 1.56
N ALA A 78 13.49 -11.12 0.52
CA ALA A 78 14.25 -11.07 -0.73
C ALA A 78 15.68 -10.55 -0.51
N ASP A 79 15.86 -9.47 0.26
CA ASP A 79 17.17 -8.92 0.61
C ASP A 79 18.01 -9.93 1.44
N LYS A 80 17.41 -10.60 2.43
CA LYS A 80 18.09 -11.66 3.20
C LYS A 80 18.56 -12.80 2.31
N TYR A 81 17.71 -13.23 1.37
CA TYR A 81 18.08 -14.28 0.42
C TYR A 81 19.20 -13.82 -0.51
N LEU A 82 19.14 -12.59 -1.04
CA LEU A 82 20.17 -12.02 -1.89
C LEU A 82 21.56 -12.01 -1.22
N ARG A 83 21.61 -11.65 0.07
CA ARG A 83 22.84 -11.64 0.88
C ARG A 83 23.41 -13.03 1.16
N SER A 84 22.59 -14.07 1.04
CA SER A 84 23.00 -15.46 1.23
C SER A 84 23.52 -16.14 -0.06
N LEU A 85 23.34 -15.48 -1.20
CA LEU A 85 23.83 -15.92 -2.53
C LEU A 85 25.18 -15.30 -2.87
#